data_AF-A0A964Y6M5-F1
#
_entry.id   AF-A0A964Y6M5-F1
#
_cell.length_a   1.000
_cell.length_b   1.000
_cell.length_c   1.000
_cell.angle_alpha   90.00
_cell.angle_beta   90.00
_cell.angle_gamma   90.00
#
_symmetry.space_group_name_H-M   'P 1'
#
loop_
_entity.id
_entity.type
_entity.pdbx_description
1 polymer ?
#
loop_
_entity_poly.entity_id
_entity_poly.type
_entity_poly.pdbx_seq_one_letter_code
_entity_poly.pdbx_strand_id
1 'polypeptide(L)'
;MSYNTQLKVTTAKYYIPSGRCIQAIDYGNRNEDGSVGKIPDSLISRFYTLKRKRPVYDGGGITPDVKLDPEYYSEISKALVDKSVIFDFATVYYQTHKTIAGPKDFIITEELYQQFTDFVKKQEFDYDSQSQMDLKILKETAEKEKYFESIKNEYDVISKKLSPDKEKDLVLFKSEISELLKGEILSRYYFSKGRIESMLKDDPEIKEAIKLLGNPELYKTRLNDITDYSALKDKVKDFQSKGKKKG
;
A
#
# COMPACT_ATOMS: atom_id res chain seq x y z
N MET A 1 -4.16 12.62 -40.04
CA MET A 1 -2.86 12.12 -39.54
C MET A 1 -1.77 12.83 -40.32
N SER A 2 -1.06 13.75 -39.68
CA SER A 2 -0.01 14.56 -40.30
C SER A 2 1.25 13.74 -40.58
N TYR A 3 2.02 14.21 -41.57
CA TYR A 3 3.32 13.67 -41.96
C TYR A 3 4.24 13.54 -40.73
N ASN A 4 4.98 12.43 -40.61
CA ASN A 4 5.93 12.13 -39.52
C ASN A 4 5.36 11.66 -38.16
N THR A 5 4.16 11.06 -38.14
CA THR A 5 3.63 10.41 -36.93
C THR A 5 3.80 8.89 -37.03
N GLN A 6 4.45 8.23 -36.07
CA GLN A 6 4.50 6.76 -35.95
C GLN A 6 3.62 6.30 -34.79
N LEU A 7 2.67 5.41 -35.10
CA LEU A 7 1.82 4.75 -34.11
C LEU A 7 2.38 3.34 -33.85
N LYS A 8 2.82 3.08 -32.61
CA LYS A 8 3.20 1.73 -32.17
C LYS A 8 2.01 1.06 -31.49
N VAL A 9 1.39 0.10 -32.17
CA VAL A 9 0.29 -0.72 -31.63
C VAL A 9 0.85 -2.10 -31.28
N THR A 10 0.68 -2.53 -30.03
CA THR A 10 1.08 -3.87 -29.58
C THR A 10 -0.17 -4.69 -29.27
N THR A 11 -0.45 -5.71 -30.06
CA THR A 11 -1.53 -6.69 -29.84
C THR A 11 -1.07 -7.95 -29.12
N ALA A 12 0.23 -8.04 -28.80
CA ALA A 12 0.81 -9.20 -28.16
C ALA A 12 0.30 -9.38 -26.72
N LYS A 13 -0.10 -10.60 -26.39
CA LYS A 13 -0.47 -11.02 -25.03
C LYS A 13 0.70 -11.72 -24.36
N TYR A 14 0.82 -11.60 -23.04
CA TYR A 14 1.88 -12.23 -22.26
C TYR A 14 1.52 -13.68 -21.91
N TYR A 15 2.16 -14.62 -22.61
CA TYR A 15 2.03 -16.06 -22.37
C TYR A 15 3.27 -16.62 -21.68
N ILE A 16 3.08 -17.51 -20.71
CA ILE A 16 4.17 -18.34 -20.16
C ILE A 16 4.33 -19.62 -20.99
N PRO A 17 5.44 -20.39 -20.87
CA PRO A 17 5.70 -21.58 -21.70
C PRO A 17 4.59 -22.65 -21.70
N SER A 18 3.71 -22.65 -20.70
CA SER A 18 2.53 -23.52 -20.66
C SER A 18 1.38 -23.08 -21.57
N GLY A 19 1.55 -22.02 -22.36
CA GLY A 19 0.48 -21.40 -23.16
C GLY A 19 -0.54 -20.60 -22.34
N ARG A 20 -0.33 -20.44 -21.01
CA ARG A 20 -1.22 -19.68 -20.13
C ARG A 20 -0.98 -18.18 -20.30
N CYS A 21 -2.03 -17.41 -20.59
CA CYS A 21 -1.96 -15.95 -20.60
C CYS A 21 -2.00 -15.41 -19.17
N ILE A 22 -0.99 -14.65 -18.75
CA ILE A 22 -0.94 -14.05 -17.40
C ILE A 22 -1.40 -12.59 -17.37
N GLN A 23 -1.74 -12.02 -18.53
CA GLN A 23 -2.24 -10.67 -18.59
C GLN A 23 -3.66 -10.59 -18.03
N ALA A 24 -3.86 -9.82 -16.96
CA ALA A 24 -5.16 -9.66 -16.32
C ALA A 24 -6.07 -8.61 -16.98
N ILE A 25 -5.46 -7.66 -17.71
CA ILE A 25 -6.14 -6.52 -18.32
C ILE A 25 -6.50 -6.84 -19.77
N ASP A 26 -7.77 -6.63 -20.15
CA ASP A 26 -8.26 -6.83 -21.51
C ASP A 26 -8.20 -5.53 -22.33
N TYR A 27 -7.08 -5.29 -23.00
CA TYR A 27 -6.94 -4.15 -23.91
C TYR A 27 -7.73 -4.29 -25.23
N GLY A 28 -8.27 -5.48 -25.52
CA GLY A 28 -9.01 -5.76 -26.75
C GLY A 28 -10.46 -5.30 -26.70
N ASN A 29 -11.07 -5.37 -25.52
CA ASN A 29 -12.44 -4.92 -25.28
C ASN A 29 -12.43 -3.79 -24.25
N ARG A 30 -12.56 -2.56 -24.72
CA ARG A 30 -12.78 -1.41 -23.83
C ARG A 30 -14.23 -1.38 -23.37
N ASN A 31 -14.42 -0.95 -22.14
CA ASN A 31 -15.75 -0.63 -21.62
C ASN A 31 -16.32 0.59 -22.37
N GLU A 32 -17.63 0.81 -22.24
CA GLU A 32 -18.33 1.93 -22.89
C GLU A 32 -17.78 3.31 -22.48
N ASP A 33 -17.22 3.42 -21.28
CA ASP A 33 -16.55 4.62 -20.76
C ASP A 33 -15.10 4.79 -21.28
N GLY A 34 -14.63 3.90 -22.16
CA GLY A 34 -13.28 3.89 -22.71
C GLY A 34 -12.22 3.30 -21.76
N SER A 35 -12.60 2.89 -20.55
CA SER A 35 -11.71 2.25 -19.59
C SER A 35 -11.41 0.80 -19.98
N VAL A 36 -10.28 0.28 -19.50
CA VAL A 36 -9.86 -1.10 -19.78
C VAL A 36 -10.35 -2.02 -18.65
N GLY A 37 -11.11 -3.04 -19.03
CA GLY A 37 -11.68 -4.03 -18.12
C GLY A 37 -10.72 -5.18 -17.79
N LYS A 38 -11.14 -6.05 -16.86
CA LYS A 38 -10.51 -7.36 -16.68
C LYS A 38 -11.24 -8.39 -17.53
N ILE A 39 -10.54 -9.45 -17.88
CA ILE A 39 -11.14 -10.61 -18.54
C ILE A 39 -12.21 -11.19 -17.58
N PRO A 40 -13.48 -11.31 -18.02
CA PRO A 40 -14.55 -11.92 -17.22
C PRO A 40 -14.17 -13.33 -16.77
N ASP A 41 -14.58 -13.72 -15.55
CA ASP A 41 -14.29 -15.06 -15.00
C ASP A 41 -14.83 -16.19 -15.90
N SER A 42 -15.87 -15.95 -16.71
CA SER A 42 -16.41 -16.90 -17.69
C SER A 42 -15.48 -17.19 -18.87
N LEU A 43 -14.56 -16.28 -19.19
CA LEU A 43 -13.58 -16.43 -20.28
C LEU A 43 -12.22 -16.95 -19.80
N ILE A 44 -12.12 -17.27 -18.51
CA ILE A 44 -10.89 -17.76 -17.90
C ILE A 44 -10.77 -19.27 -18.11
N SER A 45 -9.64 -19.69 -18.66
CA SER A 45 -9.28 -21.09 -18.87
C SER A 45 -8.42 -21.63 -17.74
N ARG A 46 -8.64 -22.91 -17.40
CA ARG A 46 -7.86 -23.65 -16.41
C ARG A 46 -6.65 -24.32 -17.08
N PHE A 47 -5.48 -24.11 -16.49
CA PHE A 47 -4.21 -24.73 -16.85
C PHE A 47 -3.66 -25.54 -15.67
N TYR A 48 -2.60 -26.31 -15.92
CA TYR A 48 -1.96 -27.13 -14.88
C TYR A 48 -0.45 -26.93 -14.88
N THR A 49 0.13 -26.92 -13.68
CA THR A 49 1.60 -26.96 -13.55
C THR A 49 2.15 -28.29 -14.06
N LEU A 50 3.36 -28.28 -14.65
CA LEU A 50 3.92 -29.45 -15.33
C LEU A 50 4.17 -30.65 -14.39
N LYS A 51 4.76 -30.39 -13.21
CA LYS A 51 5.20 -31.44 -12.27
C LYS A 51 4.08 -31.94 -11.38
N ARG A 52 3.42 -31.04 -10.63
CA ARG A 52 2.45 -31.41 -9.59
C ARG A 52 0.99 -31.35 -10.05
N LYS A 53 0.75 -30.97 -11.32
CA LYS A 53 -0.60 -30.85 -11.89
C LYS A 53 -1.54 -29.98 -11.06
N ARG A 54 -0.97 -29.00 -10.33
CA ARG A 54 -1.75 -27.99 -9.60
C ARG A 54 -2.55 -27.15 -10.59
N PRO A 55 -3.87 -26.94 -10.38
CA PRO A 55 -4.68 -26.07 -11.23
C PRO A 55 -4.24 -24.61 -11.06
N VAL A 56 -4.13 -23.90 -12.17
CA VAL A 56 -3.86 -22.46 -12.25
C VAL A 56 -4.74 -21.86 -13.34
N TYR A 57 -5.11 -20.60 -13.21
CA TYR A 57 -6.05 -19.96 -14.14
C TYR A 57 -5.34 -18.85 -14.95
N ASP A 58 -5.77 -18.61 -16.18
CA ASP A 58 -5.34 -17.44 -16.95
C ASP A 58 -6.12 -16.17 -16.53
N GLY A 59 -5.83 -15.03 -17.17
CA GLY A 59 -6.62 -13.80 -17.05
C GLY A 59 -6.59 -13.09 -15.68
N GLY A 60 -5.79 -13.56 -14.72
CA GLY A 60 -5.73 -13.01 -13.36
C GLY A 60 -4.33 -12.63 -12.86
N GLY A 61 -3.29 -12.73 -13.69
CA GLY A 61 -1.90 -12.56 -13.22
C GLY A 61 -1.31 -13.82 -12.61
N ILE A 62 -0.34 -13.62 -11.72
CA ILE A 62 0.21 -14.67 -10.85
C ILE A 62 -0.35 -14.41 -9.45
N THR A 63 -1.33 -15.23 -9.05
CA THR A 63 -1.88 -15.19 -7.69
C THR A 63 -0.85 -15.78 -6.72
N PRO A 64 -0.55 -15.11 -5.60
CA PRO A 64 0.39 -15.65 -4.62
C PRO A 64 -0.21 -16.83 -3.85
N ASP A 65 0.63 -17.75 -3.40
CA ASP A 65 0.23 -18.91 -2.58
C ASP A 65 -0.11 -18.50 -1.14
N VAL A 66 0.45 -17.37 -0.68
CA VAL A 66 0.13 -16.74 0.60
C VAL A 66 -0.22 -15.27 0.31
N LYS A 67 -1.43 -14.87 0.65
CA LYS A 67 -1.86 -13.47 0.55
C LYS A 67 -1.65 -12.82 1.90
N LEU A 68 -0.85 -11.75 1.91
CA LEU A 68 -0.76 -10.84 3.03
C LEU A 68 -1.67 -9.64 2.74
N ASP A 69 -2.34 -9.15 3.78
CA ASP A 69 -3.07 -7.90 3.68
C ASP A 69 -2.04 -6.75 3.64
N PRO A 70 -2.17 -5.81 2.71
CA PRO A 70 -1.22 -4.71 2.61
C PRO A 70 -1.41 -3.79 3.82
N GLU A 71 -0.28 -3.32 4.33
CA GLU A 71 -0.26 -2.36 5.42
C GLU A 71 -0.42 -0.94 4.86
N TYR A 72 -1.27 -0.16 5.50
CA TYR A 72 -1.51 1.23 5.13
C TYR A 72 -0.99 2.14 6.21
N TYR A 73 -0.09 3.04 5.82
CA TYR A 73 0.33 4.12 6.69
C TYR A 73 -0.85 5.01 7.08
N SER A 74 -0.85 5.48 8.33
CA SER A 74 -1.78 6.51 8.76
C SER A 74 -1.59 7.82 7.99
N GLU A 75 -2.61 8.68 8.01
CA GLU A 75 -2.54 9.99 7.35
C GLU A 75 -1.47 10.90 7.98
N ILE A 76 -1.19 10.78 9.29
CA ILE A 76 -0.09 11.53 9.92
C ILE A 76 1.27 11.05 9.38
N SER A 77 1.49 9.74 9.24
CA SER A 77 2.74 9.20 8.70
C SER A 77 2.98 9.64 7.25
N LYS A 78 1.92 9.60 6.42
CA LYS A 78 1.99 10.13 5.05
C LYS A 78 2.34 11.61 5.05
N ALA A 79 1.65 12.41 5.86
CA ALA A 79 1.90 13.84 5.96
C ALA A 79 3.34 14.15 6.41
N LEU A 80 3.86 13.42 7.39
CA LEU A 80 5.24 13.58 7.87
C LEU A 80 6.28 13.30 6.78
N VAL A 81 5.99 12.38 5.85
CA VAL A 81 6.84 12.09 4.68
C VAL A 81 6.64 13.14 3.58
N ASP A 82 5.39 13.39 3.17
CA ASP A 82 5.05 14.31 2.08
C ASP A 82 5.49 15.74 2.35
N LYS A 83 5.42 16.17 3.61
CA LYS A 83 5.88 17.49 4.07
C LYS A 83 7.36 17.50 4.44
N SER A 84 8.10 16.42 4.17
CA SER A 84 9.53 16.28 4.44
C SER A 84 9.95 16.43 5.91
N VAL A 85 9.02 16.33 6.86
CA VAL A 85 9.30 16.52 8.29
C VAL A 85 10.28 15.46 8.81
N ILE A 86 10.09 14.20 8.41
CA ILE A 86 11.01 13.10 8.76
C ILE A 86 12.38 13.30 8.08
N PHE A 87 12.40 13.75 6.83
CA PHE A 87 13.62 14.06 6.08
C PHE A 87 14.44 15.18 6.74
N ASP A 88 13.77 16.25 7.16
CA ASP A 88 14.38 17.40 7.81
C ASP A 88 14.95 17.03 9.17
N PHE A 89 14.18 16.29 9.98
CA PHE A 89 14.68 15.80 11.26
C PHE A 89 15.90 14.90 11.08
N ALA A 90 15.87 13.95 10.13
CA ALA A 90 17.02 13.09 9.85
C ALA A 90 18.27 13.90 9.45
N THR A 91 18.09 15.05 8.77
CA THR A 91 19.18 15.97 8.45
C THR A 91 19.76 16.62 9.70
N VAL A 92 18.91 17.15 10.58
CA VAL A 92 19.34 17.74 11.86
C VAL A 92 20.04 16.69 12.74
N TYR A 93 19.51 15.47 12.77
CA TYR A 93 20.09 14.37 13.52
C TYR A 93 21.49 14.00 13.00
N TYR A 94 21.65 13.91 11.67
CA TYR A 94 22.95 13.67 11.03
C TYR A 94 23.98 14.77 11.30
N GLN A 95 23.57 16.04 11.35
CA GLN A 95 24.48 17.16 11.65
C GLN A 95 24.99 17.15 13.10
N THR A 96 24.18 16.64 14.02
CA THR A 96 24.49 16.63 15.46
C THR A 96 25.13 15.33 15.93
N HIS A 97 24.95 14.23 15.20
CA HIS A 97 25.49 12.92 15.54
C HIS A 97 26.44 12.44 14.44
N LYS A 98 27.75 12.41 14.71
CA LYS A 98 28.75 12.03 13.70
C LYS A 98 28.69 10.54 13.32
N THR A 99 28.26 9.69 14.25
CA THR A 99 28.24 8.23 14.09
C THR A 99 27.04 7.64 14.82
N ILE A 100 26.51 6.55 14.29
CA ILE A 100 25.42 5.78 14.88
C ILE A 100 25.74 4.29 14.85
N ALA A 101 24.91 3.47 15.50
CA ALA A 101 24.98 2.03 15.40
C ALA A 101 24.74 1.56 13.95
N GLY A 102 25.25 0.37 13.63
CA GLY A 102 25.06 -0.23 12.31
C GLY A 102 23.58 -0.47 11.97
N PRO A 103 23.23 -0.63 10.67
CA PRO A 103 21.85 -0.76 10.22
C PRO A 103 20.99 -1.82 10.94
N LYS A 104 21.61 -2.93 11.36
CA LYS A 104 20.94 -4.04 12.06
C LYS A 104 20.61 -3.73 13.52
N ASP A 105 21.41 -2.90 14.15
CA ASP A 105 21.40 -2.65 15.60
C ASP A 105 20.82 -1.29 15.95
N PHE A 106 20.73 -0.37 14.98
CA PHE A 106 20.14 0.95 15.19
C PHE A 106 18.63 0.83 15.49
N ILE A 107 18.22 1.52 16.55
CA ILE A 107 16.83 1.56 17.03
C ILE A 107 16.44 3.00 17.34
N ILE A 108 15.15 3.31 17.17
CA ILE A 108 14.58 4.56 17.68
C ILE A 108 14.30 4.36 19.15
N THR A 109 15.12 4.97 20.02
CA THR A 109 14.89 4.95 21.46
C THR A 109 13.76 5.91 21.84
N GLU A 110 13.26 5.79 23.06
CA GLU A 110 12.23 6.71 23.58
C GLU A 110 12.71 8.16 23.53
N GLU A 111 13.97 8.39 23.89
CA GLU A 111 14.57 9.73 23.91
C GLU A 111 14.69 10.31 22.49
N LEU A 112 15.10 9.49 21.52
CA LEU A 112 15.17 9.91 20.13
C LEU A 112 13.78 10.20 19.55
N TYR A 113 12.80 9.36 19.88
CA TYR A 113 11.42 9.61 19.47
C TYR A 113 10.87 10.89 20.10
N GLN A 114 11.16 11.15 21.38
CA GLN A 114 10.75 12.38 22.03
C GLN A 114 11.37 13.61 21.35
N GLN A 115 12.67 13.58 21.03
CA GLN A 115 13.33 14.64 20.26
C GLN A 115 12.65 14.88 18.90
N PHE A 116 12.25 13.80 18.22
CA PHE A 116 11.48 13.89 16.99
C PHE A 116 10.11 14.54 17.22
N THR A 117 9.35 14.12 18.23
CA THR A 117 8.06 14.74 18.53
C THR A 117 8.17 16.23 18.87
N ASP A 118 9.20 16.62 19.62
CA ASP A 118 9.47 18.03 19.95
C ASP A 118 9.85 18.84 18.71
N PHE A 119 10.53 18.22 17.74
CA PHE A 119 10.79 18.82 16.44
C PHE A 119 9.50 18.98 15.62
N VAL A 120 8.65 17.96 15.55
CA VAL A 120 7.36 17.99 14.84
C VAL A 120 6.45 19.08 15.40
N LYS A 121 6.40 19.27 16.73
CA LYS A 121 5.59 20.32 17.38
C LYS A 121 5.98 21.75 16.97
N LYS A 122 7.23 21.95 16.55
CA LYS A 122 7.73 23.25 16.06
C LYS A 122 7.40 23.49 14.59
N GLN A 123 6.95 22.46 13.87
CA GLN A 123 6.63 22.54 12.45
C GLN A 123 5.15 22.80 12.24
N GLU A 124 4.85 23.80 11.40
CA GLU A 124 3.48 24.06 10.95
C GLU A 124 3.19 23.28 9.68
N PHE A 125 2.38 22.23 9.80
CA PHE A 125 1.81 21.51 8.67
C PHE A 125 0.43 20.97 9.03
N ASP A 126 -0.48 20.99 8.07
CA ASP A 126 -1.78 20.36 8.22
C ASP A 126 -1.85 19.09 7.39
N TYR A 127 -2.74 18.19 7.81
CA TYR A 127 -3.08 16.99 7.09
C TYR A 127 -4.57 16.76 7.22
N ASP A 128 -5.22 16.52 6.09
CA ASP A 128 -6.63 16.15 6.04
C ASP A 128 -6.74 14.66 5.79
N SER A 129 -7.61 13.98 6.52
CA SER A 129 -7.96 12.60 6.20
C SER A 129 -9.00 12.54 5.08
N GLN A 130 -8.97 11.47 4.28
CA GLN A 130 -10.01 11.23 3.26
C GLN A 130 -11.42 11.24 3.89
N SER A 131 -11.58 10.73 5.11
CA SER A 131 -12.85 10.76 5.84
C SER A 131 -13.34 12.18 6.14
N GLN A 132 -12.45 13.13 6.42
CA GLN A 132 -12.84 14.53 6.57
C GLN A 132 -13.24 15.17 5.24
N MET A 133 -12.53 14.84 4.15
CA MET A 133 -12.92 15.29 2.81
C MET A 133 -14.31 14.78 2.46
N ASP A 134 -14.60 13.50 2.73
CA ASP A 134 -15.89 12.89 2.49
C ASP A 134 -17.00 13.51 3.35
N LEU A 135 -16.72 13.85 4.61
CA LEU A 135 -17.66 14.61 5.45
C LEU A 135 -17.96 15.99 4.86
N LYS A 136 -16.94 16.71 4.40
CA LYS A 136 -17.16 18.02 3.77
C LYS A 136 -18.06 17.91 2.55
N ILE A 137 -17.84 16.89 1.72
CA ILE A 137 -18.70 16.58 0.56
C ILE A 137 -20.13 16.22 1.02
N LEU A 138 -20.27 15.42 2.08
CA LEU A 138 -21.58 15.07 2.65
C LEU A 138 -22.34 16.31 3.11
N LYS A 139 -21.67 17.24 3.80
CA LYS A 139 -22.27 18.51 4.22
C LYS A 139 -22.73 19.33 3.02
N GLU A 140 -21.86 19.53 2.03
CA GLU A 140 -22.20 20.30 0.82
C GLU A 140 -23.38 19.67 0.05
N THR A 141 -23.47 18.34 0.01
CA THR A 141 -24.56 17.61 -0.64
C THR A 141 -25.85 17.74 0.16
N ALA A 142 -25.80 17.52 1.47
CA ALA A 142 -26.96 17.63 2.36
C ALA A 142 -27.53 19.06 2.43
N GLU A 143 -26.69 20.10 2.29
CA GLU A 143 -27.12 21.49 2.19
C GLU A 143 -27.89 21.74 0.89
N LYS A 144 -27.40 21.22 -0.25
CA LYS A 144 -28.10 21.29 -1.55
C LYS A 144 -29.43 20.56 -1.53
N GLU A 145 -29.49 19.41 -0.85
CA GLU A 145 -30.70 18.61 -0.68
C GLU A 145 -31.63 19.12 0.43
N LYS A 146 -31.21 20.15 1.17
CA LYS A 146 -31.94 20.76 2.30
C LYS A 146 -32.16 19.84 3.51
N TYR A 147 -31.35 18.79 3.65
CA TYR A 147 -31.36 17.87 4.81
C TYR A 147 -30.32 18.21 5.89
N PHE A 148 -29.39 19.13 5.63
CA PHE A 148 -28.27 19.35 6.57
C PHE A 148 -28.72 19.75 7.99
N GLU A 149 -29.75 20.59 8.11
CA GLU A 149 -30.20 21.05 9.44
C GLU A 149 -30.69 19.91 10.33
N SER A 150 -31.23 18.82 9.75
CA SER A 150 -31.67 17.66 10.53
C SER A 150 -30.54 16.75 11.00
N ILE A 151 -29.34 16.85 10.41
CA ILE A 151 -28.18 15.99 10.73
C ILE A 151 -27.00 16.78 11.33
N LYS A 152 -27.19 18.09 11.56
CA LYS A 152 -26.11 19.01 11.91
C LYS A 152 -25.39 18.63 13.20
N ASN A 153 -26.14 18.21 14.22
CA ASN A 153 -25.57 17.83 15.51
C ASN A 153 -24.69 16.58 15.39
N GLU A 154 -25.16 15.57 14.68
CA GLU A 154 -24.42 14.33 14.39
C GLU A 154 -23.18 14.63 13.55
N TYR A 155 -23.33 15.49 12.52
CA TYR A 155 -22.23 15.94 11.69
C TYR A 155 -21.13 16.58 12.51
N ASP A 156 -21.46 17.55 13.38
CA ASP A 156 -20.48 18.28 14.18
C ASP A 156 -19.74 17.35 15.16
N VAL A 157 -20.45 16.38 15.75
CA VAL A 157 -19.87 15.37 16.64
C VAL A 157 -18.89 14.47 15.87
N ILE A 158 -19.27 13.99 14.69
CA ILE A 158 -18.41 13.10 13.88
C ILE A 158 -17.20 13.90 13.34
N SER A 159 -17.43 15.11 12.83
CA SER A 159 -16.38 15.99 12.32
C SER A 159 -15.33 16.29 13.38
N LYS A 160 -15.74 16.59 14.62
CA LYS A 160 -14.82 16.81 15.73
C LYS A 160 -14.02 15.55 16.09
N LYS A 161 -14.64 14.36 16.06
CA LYS A 161 -13.96 13.09 16.38
C LYS A 161 -12.97 12.64 15.30
N LEU A 162 -13.22 13.00 14.05
CA LEU A 162 -12.35 12.72 12.90
C LEU A 162 -11.37 13.86 12.61
N SER A 163 -11.37 14.91 13.43
CA SER A 163 -10.37 15.98 13.31
C SER A 163 -9.00 15.45 13.74
N PRO A 164 -7.95 15.66 12.92
CA PRO A 164 -6.62 15.19 13.22
C PRO A 164 -6.09 15.85 14.48
N ASP A 165 -5.47 15.02 15.31
CA ASP A 165 -4.86 15.44 16.57
C ASP A 165 -3.41 14.98 16.52
N LYS A 166 -2.51 15.91 16.18
CA LYS A 166 -1.09 15.62 16.00
C LYS A 166 -0.49 14.93 17.22
N GLU A 167 -0.78 15.43 18.42
CA GLU A 167 -0.13 14.90 19.63
C GLU A 167 -0.59 13.47 19.91
N LYS A 168 -1.90 13.24 19.79
CA LYS A 168 -2.47 11.91 19.96
C LYS A 168 -2.03 10.95 18.87
N ASP A 169 -2.01 11.40 17.62
CA ASP A 169 -1.68 10.57 16.46
C ASP A 169 -0.18 10.20 16.45
N LEU A 170 0.71 11.10 16.86
CA LEU A 170 2.12 10.78 17.07
C LEU A 170 2.30 9.65 18.08
N VAL A 171 1.50 9.62 19.15
CA VAL A 171 1.56 8.51 20.13
C VAL A 171 0.93 7.24 19.57
N LEU A 172 -0.25 7.34 18.96
CA LEU A 172 -1.01 6.19 18.45
C LEU A 172 -0.26 5.45 17.34
N PHE A 173 0.38 6.19 16.44
CA PHE A 173 1.08 5.66 15.28
C PHE A 173 2.60 5.63 15.45
N LYS A 174 3.08 5.68 16.70
CA LYS A 174 4.51 5.70 17.02
C LYS A 174 5.31 4.59 16.35
N SER A 175 4.76 3.38 16.25
CA SER A 175 5.46 2.23 15.65
C SER A 175 5.82 2.47 14.19
N GLU A 176 4.84 2.82 13.36
CA GLU A 176 5.08 3.08 11.92
C GLU A 176 5.93 4.34 11.69
N ILE A 177 5.71 5.40 12.48
CA ILE A 177 6.51 6.63 12.39
C ILE A 177 7.97 6.35 12.76
N SER A 178 8.20 5.50 13.77
CA SER A 178 9.56 5.11 14.18
C SER A 178 10.27 4.31 13.08
N GLU A 179 9.56 3.45 12.37
CA GLU A 179 10.14 2.69 11.25
C GLU A 179 10.53 3.61 10.08
N LEU A 180 9.64 4.54 9.70
CA LEU A 180 9.92 5.56 8.68
C LEU A 180 11.11 6.43 9.09
N LEU A 181 11.11 6.92 10.34
CA LEU A 181 12.18 7.73 10.90
C LEU A 181 13.52 6.99 10.92
N LYS A 182 13.52 5.73 11.35
CA LYS A 182 14.69 4.84 11.36
C LYS A 182 15.29 4.70 9.96
N GLY A 183 14.44 4.41 8.98
CA GLY A 183 14.86 4.25 7.58
C GLY A 183 15.45 5.55 7.02
N GLU A 184 14.84 6.68 7.33
CA GLU A 184 15.32 7.99 6.88
C GLU A 184 16.67 8.34 7.50
N ILE A 185 16.83 8.18 8.82
CA ILE A 185 18.10 8.39 9.51
C ILE A 185 19.19 7.49 8.93
N LEU A 186 18.95 6.18 8.83
CA LEU A 186 19.95 5.23 8.33
C LEU A 186 20.38 5.52 6.89
N SER A 187 19.51 6.10 6.08
CA SER A 187 19.87 6.49 4.72
C SER A 187 20.90 7.61 4.66
N ARG A 188 21.01 8.45 5.70
CA ARG A 188 22.03 9.51 5.78
C ARG A 188 23.43 8.95 6.03
N TYR A 189 23.53 7.86 6.80
CA TYR A 189 24.82 7.28 7.20
C TYR A 189 25.27 6.11 6.31
N TYR A 190 24.31 5.31 5.83
CA TYR A 190 24.58 4.04 5.15
C TYR A 190 23.88 3.94 3.79
N PHE A 191 23.33 5.05 3.30
CA PHE A 191 22.63 5.16 2.03
C PHE A 191 21.45 4.19 1.92
N SER A 192 20.96 3.97 0.70
CA SER A 192 19.85 3.06 0.41
C SER A 192 20.12 1.65 0.92
N LYS A 193 21.38 1.20 0.91
CA LYS A 193 21.76 -0.13 1.37
C LYS A 193 21.47 -0.33 2.86
N GLY A 194 21.87 0.60 3.71
CA GLY A 194 21.59 0.48 5.15
C GLY A 194 20.12 0.64 5.50
N ARG A 195 19.39 1.52 4.78
CA ARG A 195 17.93 1.60 4.93
C ARG A 195 17.28 0.23 4.66
N ILE A 196 17.56 -0.37 3.50
CA ILE A 196 17.02 -1.68 3.11
C ILE A 196 17.41 -2.74 4.14
N GLU A 197 18.70 -2.84 4.49
CA GLU A 197 19.19 -3.84 5.46
C GLU A 197 18.43 -3.81 6.79
N SER A 198 18.07 -2.63 7.26
CA SER A 198 17.31 -2.47 8.49
C SER A 198 15.84 -2.90 8.38
N MET A 199 15.22 -2.67 7.22
CA MET A 199 13.81 -2.99 6.95
C MET A 199 13.60 -4.50 6.79
N LEU A 200 14.58 -5.23 6.23
CA LEU A 200 14.48 -6.67 6.00
C LEU A 200 14.19 -7.50 7.26
N LYS A 201 14.60 -7.00 8.44
CA LYS A 201 14.39 -7.69 9.71
C LYS A 201 12.91 -7.74 10.09
N ASP A 202 12.18 -6.68 9.78
CA ASP A 202 10.81 -6.50 10.22
C ASP A 202 9.76 -6.72 9.14
N ASP A 203 10.20 -6.83 7.88
CA ASP A 203 9.39 -7.06 6.70
C ASP A 203 8.45 -8.29 6.85
N PRO A 204 7.12 -8.10 6.75
CA PRO A 204 6.15 -9.17 6.93
C PRO A 204 6.20 -10.22 5.80
N GLU A 205 6.56 -9.83 4.57
CA GLU A 205 6.71 -10.76 3.45
C GLU A 205 7.89 -11.69 3.67
N ILE A 206 9.03 -11.15 4.15
CA ILE A 206 10.21 -11.94 4.48
C ILE A 206 9.95 -12.86 5.66
N LYS A 207 9.29 -12.38 6.72
CA LYS A 207 8.90 -13.20 7.87
C LYS A 207 8.02 -14.38 7.45
N GLU A 208 7.00 -14.13 6.62
CA GLU A 208 6.12 -15.19 6.14
C GLU A 208 6.85 -16.14 5.16
N ALA A 209 7.76 -15.64 4.32
CA ALA A 209 8.60 -16.45 3.45
C ALA A 209 9.52 -17.40 4.24
N ILE A 210 10.20 -16.90 5.27
CA ILE A 210 11.06 -17.71 6.14
C ILE A 210 10.23 -18.80 6.85
N LYS A 211 9.06 -18.43 7.38
CA LYS A 211 8.14 -19.37 8.03
C LYS A 211 7.64 -20.46 7.08
N LEU A 212 7.28 -20.08 5.85
CA LEU A 212 6.81 -21.02 4.83
C LEU A 212 7.93 -21.97 4.38
N LEU A 213 9.10 -21.43 4.05
CA LEU A 213 10.23 -22.21 3.54
C LEU A 213 10.89 -23.07 4.65
N GLY A 214 10.84 -22.61 5.90
CA GLY A 214 11.33 -23.33 7.07
C GLY A 214 10.43 -24.48 7.51
N ASN A 215 9.23 -24.62 6.95
CA ASN A 215 8.30 -25.71 7.25
C ASN A 215 8.07 -26.59 6.01
N PRO A 216 8.81 -27.71 5.87
CA PRO A 216 8.71 -28.58 4.70
C PRO A 216 7.30 -29.11 4.43
N GLU A 217 6.51 -29.38 5.47
CA GLU A 217 5.15 -29.90 5.33
C GLU A 217 4.16 -28.82 4.88
N LEU A 218 4.28 -27.60 5.42
CA LEU A 218 3.48 -26.45 4.94
C LEU A 218 3.85 -26.11 3.48
N TYR A 219 5.13 -26.09 3.16
CA TYR A 219 5.61 -25.84 1.80
C TYR A 219 5.12 -26.91 0.81
N LYS A 220 5.25 -28.20 1.15
CA LYS A 220 4.71 -29.29 0.32
C LYS A 220 3.20 -29.18 0.16
N THR A 221 2.48 -28.84 1.23
CA THR A 221 1.04 -28.59 1.19
C THR A 221 0.73 -27.48 0.21
N ARG A 222 1.37 -26.31 0.28
CA ARG A 222 1.15 -25.20 -0.68
C ARG A 222 1.47 -25.57 -2.14
N LEU A 223 2.49 -26.39 -2.36
CA LEU A 223 2.81 -26.90 -3.70
C LEU A 223 1.79 -27.94 -4.21
N ASN A 224 1.11 -28.65 -3.31
CA ASN A 224 0.12 -29.68 -3.62
C ASN A 224 -1.33 -29.18 -3.53
N ASP A 225 -1.54 -28.00 -2.96
CA ASP A 225 -2.85 -27.47 -2.63
C ASP A 225 -3.67 -27.32 -3.92
N ILE A 226 -4.77 -28.10 -3.99
CA ILE A 226 -5.73 -28.11 -5.10
C ILE A 226 -6.82 -27.06 -4.83
N THR A 227 -6.62 -26.17 -3.84
CA THR A 227 -7.60 -25.17 -3.44
C THR A 227 -8.16 -24.43 -4.66
N ASP A 228 -9.48 -24.41 -4.75
CA ASP A 228 -10.16 -23.73 -5.83
C ASP A 228 -9.90 -22.23 -5.72
N TYR A 229 -9.00 -21.72 -6.57
CA TYR A 229 -8.54 -20.33 -6.58
C TYR A 229 -9.68 -19.33 -6.85
N SER A 230 -10.89 -19.79 -7.18
CA SER A 230 -12.12 -18.98 -7.23
C SER A 230 -12.38 -18.26 -5.89
N ALA A 231 -12.23 -18.96 -4.76
CA ALA A 231 -12.50 -18.40 -3.42
C ALA A 231 -11.43 -17.39 -2.94
N LEU A 232 -10.21 -17.47 -3.45
CA LEU A 232 -9.12 -16.52 -3.16
C LEU A 232 -9.28 -15.21 -3.94
N LYS A 233 -9.95 -15.25 -5.12
CA LYS A 233 -10.19 -14.08 -5.98
C LYS A 233 -11.25 -13.13 -5.44
N ASP A 234 -12.28 -13.61 -4.75
CA ASP A 234 -13.35 -12.73 -4.27
C ASP A 234 -12.87 -11.77 -3.18
N LYS A 235 -11.85 -12.14 -2.39
CA LYS A 235 -11.14 -11.21 -1.47
C LYS A 235 -10.22 -10.21 -2.18
N VAL A 236 -9.99 -10.33 -3.49
CA VAL A 236 -9.20 -9.38 -4.31
C VAL A 236 -10.10 -8.32 -4.96
N LYS A 237 -11.40 -8.59 -5.13
CA LYS A 237 -12.37 -7.65 -5.74
C LYS A 237 -12.56 -6.38 -4.91
N ASP A 238 -12.51 -6.46 -3.59
CA ASP A 238 -12.70 -5.29 -2.69
C ASP A 238 -11.60 -4.23 -2.78
N PHE A 239 -10.45 -4.58 -3.36
CA PHE A 239 -9.28 -3.69 -3.38
C PHE A 239 -9.19 -2.79 -4.62
N GLN A 240 -9.72 -3.24 -5.75
CA GLN A 240 -9.56 -2.52 -7.02
C GLN A 240 -10.76 -1.63 -7.37
N SER A 241 -11.89 -1.77 -6.69
CA SER A 241 -13.04 -0.87 -6.84
C SER A 241 -12.85 0.46 -6.11
N LYS A 242 -12.05 0.50 -5.04
CA LYS A 242 -11.81 1.73 -4.24
C LYS A 242 -10.86 2.74 -4.89
N GLY A 243 -10.07 2.33 -5.90
CA GLY A 243 -9.16 3.22 -6.63
C GLY A 243 -9.74 3.85 -7.91
N LYS A 244 -10.99 3.55 -8.30
CA LYS A 244 -11.57 3.93 -9.59
C LYS A 244 -12.71 4.96 -9.55
N LYS A 245 -13.00 5.57 -8.40
CA LYS A 245 -13.90 6.74 -8.32
C LYS A 245 -13.11 8.04 -8.12
N LYS A 246 -12.32 8.43 -9.11
CA LYS A 246 -11.94 9.83 -9.35
C LYS A 246 -11.90 10.05 -10.85
N GLY A 247 -12.96 10.68 -11.35
CA GLY A 247 -13.22 11.11 -12.71
C GLY A 247 -14.48 11.95 -12.67
#